data_AF-A0A3K0WHK9-F1
#
_entry.id   AF-A0A3K0WHK9-F1
#
_cell.length_a   1.000
_cell.length_b   1.000
_cell.length_c   1.000
_cell.angle_alpha   90.00
_cell.angle_beta   90.00
_cell.angle_gamma   90.00
#
_symmetry.space_group_name_H-M   'P 1'
#
loop_
_entity.id
_entity.type
_entity.pdbx_description
1 polymer ?
#
loop_
_entity_poly.entity_id
_entity_poly.type
_entity_poly.pdbx_seq_one_letter_code
_entity_poly.pdbx_strand_id
1 'polypeptide(L)'
;VLSTKMKPGYWSRTSSGWKPVSREGRNDVAYCEFVTKYAKSFIPGEQQMPAQLYQYPIGDELEIIPLSDISRFGEDVKLKVLYKTSPLAGATLELDSVSYLKSSRHTHAAEHKHSAHKAELTFVSNEDGIITVPSLHVGQWLAKVKNKKVFQDKNLCDETVDVATLSFSRN
;
A
#
# COMPACT_ATOMS: atom_id res chain seq x y z
N VAL A 1 1.93 5.83 -16.08
CA VAL A 1 1.46 5.15 -14.83
C VAL A 1 -0.06 5.01 -14.91
N LEU A 2 -0.60 3.84 -14.57
CA LEU A 2 -2.06 3.65 -14.40
C LEU A 2 -2.40 3.81 -12.92
N SER A 3 -3.54 4.41 -12.59
CA SER A 3 -3.98 4.57 -11.20
C SER A 3 -5.47 4.28 -11.04
N THR A 4 -5.85 3.84 -9.85
CA THR A 4 -7.25 3.62 -9.45
C THR A 4 -7.43 3.81 -7.95
N LYS A 5 -8.65 4.17 -7.57
CA LYS A 5 -9.05 4.39 -6.18
C LYS A 5 -10.32 3.60 -5.90
N MET A 6 -10.32 2.89 -4.79
CA MET A 6 -11.53 2.24 -4.27
C MET A 6 -12.41 3.27 -3.58
N LYS A 7 -13.73 3.18 -3.77
CA LYS A 7 -14.69 3.95 -2.96
C LYS A 7 -14.44 3.66 -1.47
N PRO A 8 -14.21 4.68 -0.62
CA PRO A 8 -14.01 4.48 0.81
C PRO A 8 -15.19 3.77 1.46
N GLY A 9 -14.94 2.97 2.49
CA GLY A 9 -16.00 2.27 3.20
C GLY A 9 -15.55 1.69 4.54
N TYR A 10 -16.55 1.36 5.36
CA TYR A 10 -16.31 0.71 6.64
C TYR A 10 -15.95 -0.75 6.46
N TRP A 11 -15.07 -1.24 7.34
CA TRP A 11 -14.73 -2.64 7.48
C TRP A 11 -14.58 -2.93 8.97
N SER A 12 -15.53 -3.67 9.52
CA SER A 12 -15.63 -3.93 10.95
C SER A 12 -15.43 -5.39 11.28
N ARG A 13 -14.67 -5.68 12.33
CA ARG A 13 -14.56 -7.00 12.93
C ARG A 13 -15.74 -7.21 13.87
N THR A 14 -16.69 -8.02 13.42
CA THR A 14 -17.87 -8.42 14.20
C THR A 14 -17.69 -9.80 14.83
N SER A 15 -18.64 -10.22 15.67
CA SER A 15 -18.73 -11.61 16.17
C SER A 15 -18.84 -12.66 15.04
N SER A 16 -19.33 -12.25 13.85
CA SER A 16 -19.45 -13.09 12.65
C SER A 16 -18.29 -12.93 11.65
N GLY A 17 -17.19 -12.28 12.07
CA GLY A 17 -16.05 -11.96 11.22
C GLY A 17 -16.11 -10.56 10.62
N TRP A 18 -15.30 -10.31 9.60
CA TRP A 18 -15.19 -9.00 8.95
C TRP A 18 -16.39 -8.70 8.05
N LYS A 19 -16.98 -7.50 8.19
CA LYS A 19 -18.17 -7.07 7.45
C LYS A 19 -18.06 -5.59 7.02
N PRO A 20 -18.67 -5.20 5.88
CA PRO A 20 -18.70 -3.82 5.40
C PRO A 20 -19.74 -2.96 6.13
N VAL A 21 -19.59 -2.78 7.45
CA VAL A 21 -20.54 -2.04 8.29
C VAL A 21 -19.81 -1.08 9.24
N SER A 22 -20.44 0.04 9.59
CA SER A 22 -19.99 0.93 10.68
C SER A 22 -20.39 0.38 12.05
N ARG A 23 -19.98 1.05 13.13
CA ARG A 23 -20.42 0.79 14.51
C ARG A 23 -21.82 1.33 14.83
N GLU A 24 -22.40 2.13 13.93
CA GLU A 24 -23.68 2.80 14.18
C GLU A 24 -24.81 1.82 14.52
N GLY A 25 -25.38 1.95 15.71
CA GLY A 25 -26.47 1.08 16.17
C GLY A 25 -26.08 -0.39 16.38
N ARG A 26 -24.78 -0.70 16.46
CA ARG A 26 -24.26 -2.08 16.60
C ARG A 26 -23.51 -2.28 17.92
N ASN A 27 -23.80 -3.38 18.59
CA ASN A 27 -23.08 -3.81 19.80
C ASN A 27 -22.10 -4.98 19.55
N ASP A 28 -22.09 -5.55 18.33
CA ASP A 28 -21.28 -6.69 17.94
C ASP A 28 -19.93 -6.29 17.30
N VAL A 29 -19.68 -4.99 17.12
CA VAL A 29 -18.47 -4.44 16.49
C VAL A 29 -17.35 -4.27 17.53
N ALA A 30 -16.37 -5.18 17.50
CA ALA A 30 -15.21 -5.13 18.38
C ALA A 30 -14.11 -4.17 17.88
N TYR A 31 -14.08 -3.88 16.58
CA TYR A 31 -13.11 -2.99 15.95
C TYR A 31 -13.60 -2.56 14.56
N CYS A 32 -13.35 -1.32 14.15
CA CYS A 32 -13.76 -0.74 12.87
C CYS A 32 -12.65 0.05 12.20
N GLU A 33 -12.47 -0.16 10.90
CA GLU A 33 -11.64 0.65 10.02
C GLU A 33 -12.50 1.29 8.92
N PHE A 34 -12.36 2.61 8.70
CA PHE A 34 -12.85 3.28 7.50
C PHE A 34 -11.70 3.34 6.49
N VAL A 35 -11.79 2.51 5.46
CA VAL A 35 -10.65 2.18 4.60
C VAL A 35 -10.78 2.90 3.26
N THR A 36 -9.70 3.55 2.84
CA THR A 36 -9.49 4.00 1.46
C THR A 36 -8.29 3.28 0.87
N LYS A 37 -8.41 2.81 -0.39
CA LYS A 37 -7.32 2.11 -1.09
C LYS A 37 -7.02 2.79 -2.40
N TYR A 38 -5.74 3.06 -2.61
CA TYR A 38 -5.14 3.65 -3.80
C TYR A 38 -4.21 2.61 -4.41
N ALA A 39 -4.28 2.43 -5.72
CA ALA A 39 -3.40 1.52 -6.44
C ALA A 39 -2.82 2.21 -7.68
N LYS A 40 -1.51 2.06 -7.86
CA LYS A 40 -0.77 2.53 -9.02
C LYS A 40 0.03 1.39 -9.66
N SER A 41 0.18 1.45 -10.98
CA SER A 41 1.09 0.58 -11.73
C SER A 41 2.09 1.40 -12.53
N PHE A 42 3.36 1.16 -12.27
CA PHE A 42 4.46 1.59 -13.14
C PHE A 42 4.64 0.53 -14.23
N ILE A 43 4.30 0.91 -15.46
CA ILE A 43 4.33 0.02 -16.64
C ILE A 43 5.39 0.59 -17.58
N PRO A 44 6.63 0.05 -17.58
CA PRO A 44 7.67 0.54 -18.48
C PRO A 44 7.32 0.25 -19.94
N GLY A 45 7.71 1.15 -20.84
CA GLY A 45 7.71 0.89 -22.29
C GLY A 45 9.08 0.41 -22.75
N GLU A 46 9.26 0.23 -24.06
CA GLU A 46 10.57 -0.09 -24.66
C GLU A 46 11.57 1.06 -24.49
N GLN A 47 11.07 2.29 -24.51
CA GLN A 47 11.85 3.50 -24.26
C GLN A 47 11.74 3.90 -22.79
N GLN A 48 12.77 4.62 -22.32
CA GLN A 48 12.77 5.21 -20.98
C GLN A 48 11.55 6.11 -20.79
N MET A 49 10.78 5.86 -19.73
CA MET A 49 9.61 6.66 -19.41
C MET A 49 10.04 8.08 -19.00
N PRO A 50 9.44 9.15 -19.55
CA PRO A 50 9.68 10.51 -19.07
C PRO A 50 9.34 10.66 -17.58
N ALA A 51 10.22 11.32 -16.82
CA ALA A 51 10.10 11.48 -15.37
C ALA A 51 8.74 12.06 -14.93
N GLN A 52 8.19 12.97 -15.72
CA GLN A 52 6.91 13.63 -15.47
C GLN A 52 5.74 12.65 -15.39
N LEU A 53 5.83 11.48 -16.03
CA LEU A 53 4.76 10.48 -16.04
C LEU A 53 4.68 9.62 -14.77
N TYR A 54 5.73 9.63 -13.94
CA TYR A 54 5.77 8.84 -12.70
C TYR A 54 6.14 9.64 -11.46
N GLN A 55 6.76 10.82 -11.58
CA GLN A 55 7.12 11.66 -10.43
C GLN A 55 5.99 12.63 -10.00
N TYR A 56 4.98 12.86 -10.84
CA TYR A 56 3.92 13.82 -10.52
C TYR A 56 2.84 13.19 -9.62
N PRO A 57 2.53 13.79 -8.46
CA PRO A 57 1.41 13.35 -7.62
C PRO A 57 0.08 13.51 -8.36
N ILE A 58 -0.85 12.57 -8.16
CA ILE A 58 -2.15 12.57 -8.84
C ILE A 58 -3.30 13.05 -7.96
N GLY A 59 -3.02 13.43 -6.71
CA GLY A 59 -3.99 14.01 -5.78
C GLY A 59 -4.67 13.01 -4.85
N ASP A 60 -4.15 11.78 -4.76
CA ASP A 60 -4.60 10.81 -3.76
C ASP A 60 -4.10 11.21 -2.36
N GLU A 61 -4.84 10.83 -1.30
CA GLU A 61 -4.41 11.22 0.05
C GLU A 61 -3.13 10.51 0.49
N LEU A 62 -2.89 9.28 0.03
CA LEU A 62 -1.65 8.54 0.29
C LEU A 62 -1.07 8.08 -1.04
N GLU A 63 0.18 8.47 -1.33
CA GLU A 63 0.82 8.19 -2.61
C GLU A 63 2.22 7.61 -2.42
N ILE A 64 2.57 6.62 -3.26
CA ILE A 64 3.94 6.15 -3.45
C ILE A 64 4.39 6.67 -4.83
N ILE A 65 5.44 7.47 -4.86
CA ILE A 65 5.95 8.17 -6.03
C ILE A 65 7.37 7.68 -6.34
N PRO A 66 7.63 7.04 -7.49
CA PRO A 66 8.99 6.75 -7.93
C PRO A 66 9.78 8.03 -8.16
N LEU A 67 11.02 8.11 -7.67
CA LEU A 67 11.93 9.24 -7.88
C LEU A 67 12.89 9.02 -9.06
N SER A 68 12.99 7.79 -9.56
CA SER A 68 13.76 7.41 -10.74
C SER A 68 12.95 6.40 -11.56
N ASP A 69 13.47 5.99 -12.73
CA ASP A 69 12.92 4.86 -13.46
C ASP A 69 13.20 3.57 -12.67
N ILE A 70 12.15 2.99 -12.08
CA ILE A 70 12.25 1.84 -11.18
C ILE A 70 12.19 0.50 -11.91
N SER A 71 12.23 0.50 -13.24
CA SER A 71 12.18 -0.75 -14.05
C SER A 71 13.55 -1.35 -14.35
N ARG A 72 14.62 -0.57 -14.31
CA ARG A 72 15.97 -1.04 -14.68
C ARG A 72 16.57 -1.87 -13.57
N PHE A 73 17.14 -3.04 -13.82
CA PHE A 73 17.93 -3.80 -12.83
C PHE A 73 19.26 -3.11 -12.47
N GLY A 74 19.82 -3.42 -11.29
CA GLY A 74 21.14 -2.95 -10.85
C GLY A 74 21.19 -1.57 -10.20
N GLU A 75 20.14 -0.76 -10.35
CA GLU A 75 20.01 0.53 -9.66
C GLU A 75 19.18 0.43 -8.36
N ASP A 76 19.38 1.38 -7.45
CA ASP A 76 18.52 1.50 -6.28
C ASP A 76 17.12 1.98 -6.68
N VAL A 77 16.10 1.40 -6.05
CA VAL A 77 14.73 1.90 -6.18
C VAL A 77 14.53 3.00 -5.14
N LYS A 78 14.30 4.23 -5.62
CA LYS A 78 13.98 5.37 -4.76
C LYS A 78 12.51 5.73 -4.87
N LEU A 79 11.79 5.67 -3.76
CA LEU A 79 10.37 5.98 -3.67
C LEU A 79 10.17 7.13 -2.67
N LYS A 80 9.21 8.00 -2.94
CA LYS A 80 8.73 9.02 -2.00
C LYS A 80 7.30 8.71 -1.59
N VAL A 81 7.05 8.69 -0.30
CA VAL A 81 5.72 8.52 0.28
C VAL A 81 5.17 9.90 0.62
N LEU A 82 4.00 10.22 0.07
CA LEU A 82 3.28 11.45 0.38
C LEU A 82 1.99 11.11 1.11
N TYR A 83 1.63 11.92 2.11
CA TYR A 83 0.30 11.97 2.68
C TYR A 83 -0.26 13.40 2.59
N LYS A 84 -1.41 13.56 1.93
CA LYS A 84 -2.04 14.85 1.63
C LYS A 84 -1.03 15.84 1.03
N THR A 85 -0.30 15.40 0.01
CA THR A 85 0.76 16.14 -0.72
C THR A 85 2.04 16.45 0.08
N SER A 86 2.06 16.23 1.39
CA SER A 86 3.26 16.40 2.22
C SER A 86 4.06 15.10 2.31
N PRO A 87 5.41 15.14 2.42
CA PRO A 87 6.21 13.97 2.75
C PRO A 87 5.71 13.26 4.00
N LEU A 88 5.57 11.93 3.94
CA LEU A 88 5.20 11.11 5.10
C LEU A 88 6.45 10.41 5.65
N ALA A 89 7.03 10.99 6.69
CA ALA A 89 8.14 10.39 7.43
C ALA A 89 7.69 9.20 8.29
N GLY A 90 8.57 8.22 8.50
CA GLY A 90 8.27 7.04 9.33
C GLY A 90 7.28 6.06 8.71
N ALA A 91 6.91 6.23 7.44
CA ALA A 91 6.01 5.33 6.73
C ALA A 91 6.70 3.98 6.49
N THR A 92 6.07 2.90 6.93
CA THR A 92 6.54 1.55 6.64
C THR A 92 6.11 1.12 5.23
N LEU A 93 7.09 0.81 4.38
CA LEU A 93 6.90 0.18 3.10
C LEU A 93 7.10 -1.32 3.23
N GLU A 94 6.05 -2.07 2.94
CA GLU A 94 6.12 -3.51 2.68
C GLU A 94 6.35 -3.73 1.18
N LEU A 95 7.28 -4.60 0.84
CA LEU A 95 7.61 -4.90 -0.55
C LEU A 95 7.68 -6.42 -0.75
N ASP A 96 6.91 -6.91 -1.71
CA ASP A 96 6.76 -8.35 -1.99
C ASP A 96 6.99 -8.64 -3.47
N SER A 97 7.83 -9.63 -3.78
CA SER A 97 7.95 -10.17 -5.13
C SER A 97 6.86 -11.20 -5.43
N VAL A 98 6.47 -11.32 -6.69
CA VAL A 98 5.53 -12.38 -7.12
C VAL A 98 6.09 -13.78 -6.82
N SER A 99 7.41 -13.97 -6.90
CA SER A 99 8.10 -15.21 -6.50
C SER A 99 7.88 -15.52 -5.03
N TYR A 100 8.07 -14.53 -4.15
CA TYR A 100 7.83 -14.68 -2.73
C TYR A 100 6.38 -15.04 -2.44
N LEU A 101 5.42 -14.28 -2.98
CA LEU A 101 3.99 -14.48 -2.76
C LEU A 101 3.49 -15.87 -3.22
N LYS A 102 4.07 -16.43 -4.29
CA LYS A 102 3.75 -17.79 -4.76
C LYS A 102 4.35 -18.89 -3.89
N SER A 103 5.55 -18.64 -3.34
CA SER A 103 6.25 -19.59 -2.46
C SER A 103 5.71 -19.61 -1.03
N SER A 104 5.28 -18.44 -0.53
CA SER A 104 4.54 -18.31 0.71
C SER A 104 3.18 -18.95 0.49
N ARG A 105 2.98 -20.16 1.01
CA ARG A 105 1.74 -20.93 0.89
C ARG A 105 0.56 -20.18 1.52
N HIS A 106 -0.02 -19.21 0.81
CA HIS A 106 -1.33 -18.65 1.12
C HIS A 106 -2.39 -19.58 0.53
N THR A 107 -2.54 -20.77 1.10
CA THR A 107 -3.67 -21.64 0.75
C THR A 107 -4.93 -21.00 1.34
N HIS A 108 -5.78 -20.42 0.49
CA HIS A 108 -7.13 -19.97 0.84
C HIS A 108 -8.06 -21.13 1.31
N ALA A 109 -7.54 -22.35 1.44
CA ALA A 109 -8.27 -23.58 1.74
C ALA A 109 -8.48 -23.84 3.24
N ALA A 110 -7.82 -23.11 4.14
CA ALA A 110 -8.05 -23.24 5.58
C ALA A 110 -8.85 -22.04 6.09
N GLU A 111 -10.17 -22.23 6.17
CA GLU A 111 -11.11 -21.31 6.80
C GLU A 111 -10.60 -20.86 8.18
N HIS A 112 -10.67 -19.54 8.42
CA HIS A 112 -10.65 -18.88 9.74
C HIS A 112 -9.33 -18.62 10.49
N LYS A 113 -8.15 -18.94 9.96
CA LYS A 113 -6.87 -18.44 10.54
C LYS A 113 -5.93 -17.91 9.48
N HIS A 114 -6.21 -16.72 8.95
CA HIS A 114 -5.21 -15.99 8.19
C HIS A 114 -4.09 -15.59 9.16
N SER A 115 -2.94 -16.26 9.08
CA SER A 115 -1.71 -15.71 9.66
C SER A 115 -1.50 -14.32 9.06
N ALA A 116 -1.04 -13.38 9.88
CA ALA A 116 -0.71 -12.05 9.39
C ALA A 116 0.29 -12.19 8.23
N HIS A 117 0.00 -11.53 7.10
CA HIS A 117 0.94 -11.43 5.98
C HIS A 117 2.28 -10.91 6.52
N LYS A 118 3.36 -11.62 6.23
CA LYS A 118 4.71 -11.13 6.49
C LYS A 118 5.27 -10.66 5.16
N ALA A 119 5.68 -9.40 5.08
CA ALA A 119 6.31 -8.89 3.87
C ALA A 119 7.68 -9.55 3.64
N GLU A 120 8.06 -9.71 2.38
CA GLU A 120 9.40 -10.18 2.00
C GLU A 120 10.46 -9.20 2.50
N LEU A 121 10.26 -7.91 2.21
CA LEU A 121 11.14 -6.81 2.63
C LEU A 121 10.34 -5.71 3.30
N THR A 122 10.99 -4.98 4.21
CA THR A 122 10.39 -3.84 4.90
C THR A 122 11.39 -2.70 5.01
N PHE A 123 10.95 -1.50 4.67
CA PHE A 123 11.73 -0.27 4.78
C PHE A 123 10.91 0.83 5.43
N VAL A 124 11.58 1.87 5.93
CA VAL A 124 10.94 3.03 6.58
C VAL A 124 11.38 4.30 5.88
N SER A 125 10.44 5.21 5.62
CA SER A 125 10.77 6.52 5.02
C SER A 125 11.51 7.43 5.99
N ASN A 126 12.46 8.19 5.45
CA ASN A 126 13.17 9.23 6.19
C ASN A 126 12.30 10.49 6.38
N GLU A 127 12.88 11.56 6.94
CA GLU A 127 12.20 12.84 7.20
C GLU A 127 11.60 13.49 5.93
N ASP A 128 12.23 13.26 4.77
CA ASP A 128 11.75 13.72 3.46
C ASP A 128 10.71 12.77 2.82
N GLY A 129 10.25 11.76 3.56
CA GLY A 129 9.33 10.73 3.07
C GLY A 129 9.98 9.79 2.04
N ILE A 130 11.31 9.77 1.92
CA ILE A 130 12.05 9.00 0.93
C ILE A 130 12.44 7.63 1.48
N ILE A 131 12.29 6.61 0.66
CA ILE A 131 12.73 5.23 0.87
C ILE A 131 13.71 4.87 -0.23
N THR A 132 14.88 4.35 0.14
CA THR A 132 15.86 3.79 -0.79
C THR A 132 15.93 2.28 -0.59
N VAL A 133 15.65 1.53 -1.65
CA VAL A 133 15.62 0.07 -1.65
C VAL A 133 16.78 -0.44 -2.50
N PRO A 134 17.80 -1.06 -1.89
CA PRO A 134 18.97 -1.52 -2.62
C PRO A 134 18.69 -2.83 -3.37
N SER A 135 19.21 -2.91 -4.59
CA SER A 135 19.47 -4.17 -5.31
C SER A 135 18.32 -5.20 -5.35
N LEU A 136 17.10 -4.77 -5.71
CA LEU A 136 16.03 -5.73 -5.98
C LEU A 136 16.37 -6.60 -7.19
N HIS A 137 16.12 -7.91 -7.07
CA HIS A 137 16.26 -8.83 -8.18
C HIS A 137 15.22 -8.56 -9.29
N VAL A 138 15.53 -9.05 -10.50
CA VAL A 138 14.61 -9.08 -11.65
C VAL A 138 13.30 -9.78 -11.25
N GLY A 139 12.16 -9.23 -11.67
CA GLY A 139 10.85 -9.78 -11.36
C GLY A 139 9.76 -8.72 -11.17
N GLN A 140 8.57 -9.20 -10.81
CA GLN A 140 7.41 -8.36 -10.53
C GLN A 140 7.30 -8.11 -9.04
N TRP A 141 7.05 -6.86 -8.67
CA TRP A 141 7.06 -6.36 -7.30
C TRP A 141 5.78 -5.60 -6.97
N LEU A 142 5.35 -5.70 -5.71
CA LEU A 142 4.27 -4.91 -5.13
C LEU A 142 4.77 -4.17 -3.89
N ALA A 143 4.82 -2.85 -3.98
CA ALA A 143 5.06 -1.95 -2.86
C ALA A 143 3.73 -1.59 -2.19
N LYS A 144 3.69 -1.55 -0.86
CA LYS A 144 2.50 -1.19 -0.08
C LYS A 144 2.88 -0.34 1.13
N VAL A 145 2.17 0.76 1.33
CA VAL A 145 2.22 1.59 2.54
C VAL A 145 0.82 1.69 3.12
N LYS A 146 0.74 1.74 4.45
CA LYS A 146 -0.49 2.07 5.19
C LYS A 146 -0.26 3.31 6.04
N ASN A 147 -1.28 4.17 6.12
CA ASN A 147 -1.33 5.26 7.07
C ASN A 147 -2.61 5.14 7.90
N LYS A 148 -2.48 5.15 9.22
CA LYS A 148 -3.59 4.98 10.16
C LYS A 148 -3.77 6.25 10.97
N LYS A 149 -5.03 6.66 11.15
CA LYS A 149 -5.41 7.79 11.99
C LYS A 149 -6.64 7.45 12.79
N VAL A 150 -6.84 8.13 13.91
CA VAL A 150 -8.10 8.07 14.65
C VAL A 150 -9.23 8.58 13.76
N PHE A 151 -10.32 7.81 13.66
CA PHE A 151 -11.51 8.25 12.93
C PHE A 151 -12.19 9.40 13.68
N GLN A 152 -12.69 10.40 12.96
CA GLN A 152 -13.20 11.63 13.57
C GLN A 152 -14.38 11.39 14.52
N ASP A 153 -15.30 10.48 14.15
CA ASP A 153 -16.43 10.09 14.99
C ASP A 153 -16.28 8.66 15.52
N LYS A 154 -15.79 8.54 16.76
CA LYS A 154 -15.54 7.24 17.42
C LYS A 154 -16.81 6.39 17.64
N ASN A 155 -17.99 6.99 17.55
CA ASN A 155 -19.24 6.24 17.61
C ASN A 155 -19.50 5.46 16.32
N LEU A 156 -18.91 5.90 15.19
CA LEU A 156 -19.07 5.25 13.88
C LEU A 156 -17.92 4.29 13.57
N CYS A 157 -16.69 4.60 13.96
CA CYS A 157 -15.52 3.77 13.66
C CYS A 157 -14.31 4.11 14.54
N ASP A 158 -13.28 3.24 14.59
CA ASP A 158 -12.08 3.49 15.40
C ASP A 158 -11.01 4.27 14.62
N GLU A 159 -10.72 3.83 13.39
CA GLU A 159 -9.61 4.33 12.60
C GLU A 159 -10.00 4.67 11.17
N THR A 160 -9.38 5.69 10.59
CA THR A 160 -9.21 5.83 9.14
C THR A 160 -7.95 5.09 8.73
N VAL A 161 -8.03 4.26 7.69
CA VAL A 161 -6.90 3.51 7.15
C VAL A 161 -6.76 3.80 5.65
N ASP A 162 -5.74 4.56 5.30
CA ASP A 162 -5.34 4.77 3.91
C ASP A 162 -4.31 3.73 3.52
N VAL A 163 -4.50 3.08 2.37
CA VAL A 163 -3.55 2.11 1.82
C VAL A 163 -3.17 2.53 0.41
N ALA A 164 -1.87 2.65 0.14
CA ALA A 164 -1.36 2.91 -1.20
C ALA A 164 -0.54 1.71 -1.66
N THR A 165 -0.75 1.28 -2.90
CA THR A 165 0.07 0.26 -3.56
C THR A 165 0.69 0.78 -4.85
N LEU A 166 1.89 0.27 -5.14
CA LEU A 166 2.59 0.49 -6.39
C LEU A 166 3.12 -0.84 -6.91
N SER A 167 2.60 -1.33 -8.04
CA SER A 167 3.18 -2.49 -8.73
C SER A 167 4.12 -2.06 -9.87
N PHE A 168 5.21 -2.81 -10.04
CA PHE A 168 6.21 -2.56 -11.08
C PHE A 168 6.96 -3.85 -11.45
N SER A 169 7.57 -3.86 -12.63
CA SER A 169 8.46 -4.95 -13.07
C SER A 169 9.89 -4.42 -13.14
N ARG A 170 10.85 -5.22 -12.67
CA ARG A 170 12.28 -5.02 -12.91
C ARG A 170 12.76 -5.97 -14.00
N ASN A 171 13.39 -5.41 -15.02
CA ASN A 171 13.94 -6.10 -16.19
C ASN A 171 15.47 -6.04 -16.20
#